data_AF-A0A0B4SWY5-F1
#
_entry.id   AF-A0A0B4SWY5-F1
#
_cell.length_a   1.000
_cell.length_b   1.000
_cell.length_c   1.000
_cell.angle_alpha   90.00
_cell.angle_beta   90.00
_cell.angle_gamma   90.00
#
_symmetry.space_group_name_H-M   'P 1'
#
loop_
_entity.id
_entity.type
_entity.pdbx_description
1 polymer ?
#
loop_
_entity_poly.entity_id
_entity_poly.type
_entity_poly.pdbx_seq_one_letter_code
_entity_poly.pdbx_strand_id
1 'polypeptide(L)'
;DPNDYSPFEFNKRKEFFGQRKQREFIPDSKKDDGYWDRRRRNNEAAKRSREKRRFNDMVLEQRVVELSKENHVLKAQLDAIKEKYGICGETLISIDQVLATLPTCDQVLCVTKRSKLT
;
A
#
# COMPACT_ATOMS: atom_id res chain seq x y z
N ASP A 1 5.87 35.54 16.52
CA ASP A 1 6.30 34.21 17.00
C ASP A 1 5.28 33.18 16.52
N PRO A 2 5.61 32.21 15.65
CA PRO A 2 4.62 31.40 14.96
C PRO A 2 4.26 30.11 15.71
N ASN A 3 4.17 30.15 17.04
CA ASN A 3 3.84 28.98 17.86
C ASN A 3 2.85 29.31 18.98
N ASP A 4 1.65 29.75 18.62
CA ASP A 4 0.49 29.70 19.54
C ASP A 4 -0.47 28.59 19.11
N TYR A 5 -0.10 27.35 19.42
CA TYR A 5 -1.00 26.21 19.29
C TYR A 5 -1.77 26.02 20.60
N SER A 6 -2.99 26.55 20.63
CA SER A 6 -3.95 26.37 21.71
C SER A 6 -4.26 24.89 21.95
N PRO A 7 -4.15 24.38 23.20
CA PRO A 7 -4.58 23.03 23.58
C PRO A 7 -6.04 22.67 23.25
N PHE A 8 -6.88 23.65 22.90
CA PHE A 8 -8.27 23.44 22.52
C PHE A 8 -8.45 22.76 21.16
N GLU A 9 -7.52 22.94 20.20
CA GLU A 9 -7.61 22.34 18.86
C GLU A 9 -7.39 20.81 18.87
N PHE A 10 -6.65 20.31 19.87
CA PHE A 10 -6.36 18.87 20.00
C PHE A 10 -7.60 18.07 20.45
N ASN A 11 -8.45 18.68 21.29
CA ASN A 11 -9.68 18.05 21.78
C ASN A 11 -10.77 17.97 20.69
N LYS A 12 -10.84 18.96 19.80
CA LYS A 12 -11.81 18.96 18.69
C LYS A 12 -11.58 17.80 17.72
N ARG A 13 -10.31 17.44 17.44
CA ARG A 13 -9.99 16.26 16.60
C ARG A 13 -10.37 14.93 17.26
N LYS A 14 -10.32 14.85 18.60
CA LYS A 14 -10.71 13.65 19.37
C LYS A 14 -12.22 13.39 19.29
N GLU A 15 -13.02 14.44 19.20
CA GLU A 15 -14.49 14.36 19.04
C GLU A 15 -14.89 13.89 17.62
N PHE A 16 -14.15 14.30 16.58
CA PHE A 16 -14.44 13.91 15.19
C PHE A 16 -14.09 12.45 14.87
N PHE A 17 -13.06 11.89 15.52
CA PHE A 17 -12.81 10.45 15.48
C PHE A 17 -13.58 9.79 16.61
N GLY A 18 -14.89 9.65 16.43
CA GLY A 18 -15.75 8.95 17.38
C GLY A 18 -15.08 7.66 17.86
N GLN A 19 -14.87 7.56 19.17
CA GLN A 19 -14.33 6.37 19.80
C GLN A 19 -15.13 5.18 19.27
N ARG A 20 -14.46 4.22 18.62
CA ARG A 20 -15.15 3.07 18.02
C ARG A 20 -15.99 2.42 19.12
N LYS A 21 -17.31 2.51 18.99
CA LYS A 21 -18.26 1.99 19.98
C LYS A 21 -17.86 0.54 20.28
N GLN A 22 -17.66 0.24 21.57
CA GLN A 22 -17.31 -1.09 22.03
C GLN A 22 -18.31 -2.08 21.43
N ARG A 23 -17.81 -3.12 20.75
CA ARG A 23 -18.67 -4.09 20.09
C ARG A 23 -19.33 -4.94 21.17
N GLU A 24 -20.64 -4.81 21.31
CA GLU A 24 -21.43 -5.73 22.14
C GLU A 24 -21.73 -7.00 21.35
N PHE A 25 -21.48 -8.15 21.97
CA PHE A 25 -21.90 -9.43 21.42
C PHE A 25 -23.42 -9.53 21.51
N ILE A 26 -24.06 -9.99 20.43
CA ILE A 26 -25.50 -10.29 20.45
C ILE A 26 -25.69 -11.51 21.37
N PRO A 27 -26.50 -11.39 22.45
CA PRO A 27 -26.83 -12.51 23.34
C PRO A 27 -27.40 -13.69 22.56
N ASP A 28 -27.15 -14.92 23.02
CA ASP A 28 -27.60 -16.12 22.31
C ASP A 28 -29.12 -16.17 22.10
N SER A 29 -29.89 -15.64 23.06
CA SER A 29 -31.36 -15.52 22.96
C SER A 29 -31.85 -14.58 21.86
N LYS A 30 -30.97 -13.74 21.29
CA LYS A 30 -31.28 -12.78 20.22
C LYS A 30 -30.64 -13.15 18.87
N LYS A 31 -30.08 -14.35 18.74
CA LYS A 31 -29.55 -14.87 17.47
C LYS A 31 -30.69 -15.48 16.64
N ASP A 32 -31.41 -14.62 15.95
CA ASP A 32 -32.45 -14.98 14.99
C ASP A 32 -31.86 -15.43 13.63
N ASP A 33 -32.72 -15.92 12.73
CA ASP A 33 -32.31 -16.30 11.37
C ASP A 33 -31.68 -15.13 10.62
N GLY A 34 -32.23 -13.92 10.81
CA GLY A 34 -31.68 -12.69 10.24
C GLY A 34 -30.25 -12.38 10.72
N TYR A 35 -29.92 -12.68 11.98
CA TYR A 35 -28.57 -12.60 12.52
C TYR A 35 -27.64 -13.60 11.82
N TRP A 36 -28.06 -14.86 11.65
CA TRP A 36 -27.25 -15.89 11.00
C TRP A 36 -26.94 -15.54 9.55
N ASP A 37 -27.90 -15.00 8.81
CA ASP A 37 -27.68 -14.52 7.43
C ASP A 37 -26.72 -13.34 7.36
N ARG A 38 -26.86 -12.35 8.26
CA ARG A 38 -25.90 -11.24 8.38
C ARG A 38 -24.51 -11.75 8.73
N ARG A 39 -24.41 -12.72 9.64
CA ARG A 39 -23.14 -13.30 10.10
C ARG A 39 -22.45 -14.05 8.97
N ARG A 40 -23.19 -14.86 8.20
CA ARG A 40 -22.70 -15.58 7.02
C ARG A 40 -22.13 -14.61 5.98
N ARG A 41 -22.90 -13.57 5.61
CA ARG A 41 -22.46 -12.54 4.65
C ARG A 41 -21.20 -11.80 5.11
N ASN A 42 -21.11 -11.45 6.39
CA ASN A 42 -19.91 -10.80 6.92
C ASN A 42 -18.68 -11.71 6.89
N ASN A 43 -18.84 -12.99 7.21
CA ASN A 43 -17.75 -13.97 7.13
C ASN A 43 -17.26 -14.16 5.69
N GLU A 44 -18.16 -14.23 4.71
CA GLU A 44 -17.80 -14.29 3.30
C GLU A 44 -17.08 -13.02 2.84
N ALA A 45 -17.56 -11.84 3.23
CA ALA A 45 -16.90 -10.58 2.92
C ALA A 45 -15.50 -10.50 3.55
N ALA A 46 -15.36 -10.96 4.80
CA ALA A 46 -14.07 -11.03 5.49
C ALA A 46 -13.11 -12.01 4.80
N LYS A 47 -13.58 -13.19 4.38
CA LYS A 47 -12.79 -14.17 3.62
C LYS A 47 -12.29 -13.54 2.30
N ARG A 48 -13.18 -12.95 1.52
CA ARG A 48 -12.85 -12.28 0.26
C ARG A 48 -11.86 -11.12 0.46
N SER A 49 -12.02 -10.33 1.51
CA SER A 49 -11.10 -9.24 1.85
C SER A 49 -9.70 -9.76 2.18
N ARG A 50 -9.61 -10.85 2.95
CA ARG A 50 -8.34 -11.50 3.30
C ARG A 50 -7.66 -12.07 2.06
N GLU A 51 -8.40 -12.77 1.20
CA GLU A 51 -7.88 -13.32 -0.05
C GLU A 51 -7.38 -12.23 -0.99
N LYS A 52 -8.12 -11.13 -1.13
CA LYS A 52 -7.68 -9.97 -1.92
C LYS A 52 -6.35 -9.39 -1.40
N ARG A 53 -6.21 -9.25 -0.07
CA ARG A 53 -4.95 -8.77 0.52
C ARG A 53 -3.81 -9.75 0.25
N ARG A 54 -4.02 -11.04 0.49
CA ARG A 54 -2.99 -12.06 0.21
C ARG A 54 -2.54 -12.05 -1.25
N PHE A 55 -3.46 -11.92 -2.18
CA PHE A 55 -3.13 -11.78 -3.60
C PHE A 55 -2.31 -10.51 -3.88
N ASN A 56 -2.69 -9.39 -3.27
CA ASN A 56 -1.94 -8.13 -3.39
C ASN A 56 -0.50 -8.27 -2.89
N ASP A 57 -0.32 -8.84 -1.70
CA ASP A 57 0.98 -9.08 -1.08
C ASP A 57 1.84 -9.97 -1.98
N MET A 58 1.28 -11.08 -2.48
CA MET A 58 1.96 -11.99 -3.40
C MET A 58 2.39 -11.32 -4.71
N VAL A 59 1.55 -10.47 -5.30
CA VAL A 59 1.90 -9.71 -6.52
C VAL A 59 3.04 -8.72 -6.24
N LEU A 60 3.03 -8.05 -5.09
CA LEU A 60 4.10 -7.14 -4.70
C LEU A 60 5.41 -7.89 -4.45
N GLU A 61 5.38 -9.02 -3.75
CA GLU A 61 6.53 -9.89 -3.54
C GLU A 61 7.14 -10.33 -4.88
N GLN A 62 6.31 -10.81 -5.81
CA GLN A 62 6.77 -11.20 -7.15
C GLN A 62 7.42 -10.02 -7.89
N ARG A 63 6.81 -8.82 -7.83
CA ARG A 63 7.37 -7.62 -8.46
C ARG A 63 8.72 -7.21 -7.88
N VAL A 64 8.90 -7.34 -6.57
CA VAL A 64 10.19 -7.08 -5.91
C VAL A 64 11.26 -8.03 -6.42
N VAL A 65 10.94 -9.32 -6.60
CA VAL A 65 11.88 -10.31 -7.15
C VAL A 65 12.26 -9.97 -8.59
N GLU A 66 11.29 -9.63 -9.44
CA GLU A 66 11.53 -9.25 -10.83
C GLU A 66 12.40 -8.00 -10.95
N LEU A 67 12.05 -6.93 -10.23
CA LEU A 67 12.84 -5.69 -10.20
C LEU A 67 14.25 -5.93 -9.67
N SER A 68 14.42 -6.82 -8.70
CA SER A 68 15.74 -7.17 -8.16
C SER A 68 16.60 -7.88 -9.22
N LYS A 69 16.01 -8.77 -10.02
CA LYS A 69 16.68 -9.44 -11.14
C LYS A 69 17.06 -8.43 -12.23
N GLU A 70 16.11 -7.60 -12.65
CA GLU A 70 16.36 -6.54 -13.65
C GLU A 70 17.48 -5.60 -13.18
N ASN A 71 17.45 -5.17 -11.91
CA ASN A 71 18.48 -4.30 -11.34
C ASN A 71 19.87 -4.96 -11.34
N HIS A 72 19.94 -6.26 -11.04
CA HIS A 72 21.20 -7.01 -11.09
C HIS A 72 21.76 -7.07 -12.52
N VAL A 73 20.91 -7.36 -13.51
CA VAL A 73 21.31 -7.38 -14.93
C VAL A 73 21.81 -6.00 -15.38
N LEU A 74 21.09 -4.93 -15.04
CA LEU A 74 21.48 -3.55 -15.40
C LEU A 74 22.82 -3.16 -14.77
N LYS A 75 23.05 -3.51 -13.50
CA LYS A 75 24.34 -3.28 -12.84
C LYS A 75 25.47 -4.01 -13.54
N ALA A 76 25.28 -5.28 -13.87
CA ALA A 76 26.27 -6.06 -14.61
C ALA A 76 26.58 -5.45 -15.99
N GLN A 77 25.58 -4.91 -16.70
CA GLN A 77 25.79 -4.21 -17.97
C GLN A 77 26.59 -2.91 -17.78
N LEU A 78 26.30 -2.13 -16.75
CA LEU A 78 27.05 -0.91 -16.42
C LEU A 78 28.51 -1.22 -16.08
N ASP A 79 28.74 -2.28 -15.28
CA ASP A 79 30.09 -2.72 -14.92
C ASP A 79 30.86 -3.17 -16.18
N ALA A 80 30.24 -3.92 -17.08
CA ALA A 80 30.85 -4.34 -18.34
C ALA A 80 31.23 -3.14 -19.24
N ILE A 81 30.38 -2.11 -19.31
CA ILE A 81 30.67 -0.88 -20.05
C ILE A 81 31.83 -0.11 -19.42
N LYS A 82 31.83 0.00 -18.09
CA LYS A 82 32.90 0.65 -17.33
C LYS A 82 34.24 -0.05 -17.54
N GLU A 83 34.26 -1.37 -17.49
CA GLU A 83 35.48 -2.17 -17.71
C GLU A 83 35.99 -2.02 -19.15
N LYS A 84 35.09 -2.13 -20.14
CA LYS A 84 35.47 -2.13 -21.56
C LYS A 84 35.84 -0.75 -22.10
N TYR A 85 35.21 0.31 -21.62
CA TYR A 85 35.33 1.66 -22.19
C TYR A 85 35.77 2.73 -21.19
N GLY A 86 35.92 2.40 -19.90
CA GLY A 86 36.27 3.36 -18.85
C GLY A 86 35.16 4.36 -18.51
N ILE A 87 33.93 4.13 -18.99
CA ILE A 87 32.82 5.08 -18.82
C ILE A 87 32.12 4.80 -17.48
N CYS A 88 32.15 5.76 -16.57
CA CYS A 88 31.37 5.74 -15.33
C CYS A 88 29.99 6.39 -15.54
N GLY A 89 28.91 5.60 -15.42
CA GLY A 89 27.54 6.13 -15.51
C GLY A 89 27.19 7.15 -14.41
N GLU A 90 27.77 7.00 -13.21
CA GLU A 90 27.53 7.87 -12.05
C GLU A 90 27.83 9.35 -12.34
N THR A 91 28.87 9.63 -13.13
CA THR A 91 29.28 11.00 -13.47
C THR A 91 28.47 11.61 -14.63
N LEU A 92 27.68 10.80 -15.34
CA LEU A 92 26.92 11.23 -16.52
C LEU A 92 25.44 11.52 -16.22
N ILE A 93 24.96 11.15 -15.03
CA ILE A 93 23.54 11.23 -14.68
C ILE A 93 23.27 12.48 -13.84
N SER A 94 22.28 13.27 -14.25
CA SER A 94 21.72 14.34 -13.40
C SER A 94 20.70 13.76 -12.42
N ILE A 95 21.00 13.86 -11.12
CA ILE A 95 20.12 13.36 -10.05
C ILE A 95 18.75 14.03 -10.12
N ASP A 96 18.70 15.33 -10.39
CA ASP A 96 17.44 16.09 -10.45
C ASP A 96 16.52 15.59 -11.57
N GLN A 97 17.10 15.24 -12.73
CA GLN A 97 16.33 14.67 -13.85
C GLN A 97 15.81 13.26 -13.54
N VAL A 98 16.61 12.44 -12.84
CA VAL A 98 16.17 11.11 -12.40
C VAL A 98 15.00 11.23 -11.42
N LEU A 99 15.13 12.09 -10.40
CA LEU A 99 14.07 12.29 -9.41
C LEU A 99 12.76 12.81 -10.07
N ALA A 100 12.87 13.67 -11.08
CA ALA A 100 11.72 14.16 -11.84
C ALA A 100 10.99 13.08 -12.66
N THR A 101 11.66 11.97 -13.00
CA THR A 101 11.10 10.89 -13.82
C THR A 101 10.72 9.64 -13.03
N LEU A 102 10.96 9.63 -11.71
CA LEU A 102 10.60 8.49 -10.86
C LEU A 102 9.08 8.28 -10.88
N PRO A 103 8.62 7.02 -11.02
CA PRO A 103 7.21 6.72 -10.97
C PRO A 103 6.64 7.04 -9.58
N THR A 104 5.44 7.60 -9.54
CA THR A 104 4.78 7.92 -8.27
C THR A 104 4.30 6.65 -7.58
N CYS A 105 4.15 6.70 -6.25
CA CYS A 105 3.62 5.57 -5.48
C CYS A 105 2.27 5.07 -6.02
N ASP A 106 1.39 5.97 -6.43
CA ASP A 106 0.11 5.58 -7.02
C ASP A 106 0.27 4.90 -8.39
N GLN A 107 1.21 5.33 -9.24
CA GLN A 107 1.51 4.67 -10.52
C GLN A 107 2.08 3.26 -10.32
N VAL A 108 2.85 3.04 -9.25
CA VAL A 108 3.39 1.71 -8.91
C VAL A 108 2.28 0.82 -8.31
N LEU A 109 1.40 1.37 -7.48
CA LEU A 109 0.38 0.60 -6.74
C LEU A 109 -0.94 0.39 -7.53
N CYS A 110 -1.21 1.17 -8.58
CA CYS A 110 -2.50 1.16 -9.30
C CYS A 110 -2.81 -0.18 -10.00
N VAL A 111 -1.80 -0.97 -10.36
CA VAL A 111 -1.96 -2.31 -10.97
C VAL A 111 -2.77 -3.26 -10.08
N THR A 112 -2.84 -2.97 -8.78
CA THR A 112 -3.58 -3.78 -7.81
C THR A 112 -5.00 -3.27 -7.51
N LYS A 113 -5.35 -2.08 -8.01
CA LYS A 113 -6.70 -1.52 -7.90
C LYS A 113 -7.54 -2.13 -9.03
N ARG A 114 -8.36 -3.14 -8.70
CA ARG A 114 -9.43 -3.64 -9.60
C ARG A 114 -10.26 -2.44 -10.07
N SER A 115 -10.37 -2.24 -11.37
CA SER A 115 -11.44 -1.43 -11.96
C SER A 115 -12.77 -2.00 -11.49
N LYS A 116 -13.67 -1.13 -11.00
CA LYS A 116 -15.04 -1.55 -10.72
C LYS A 116 -15.66 -1.90 -12.08
N LEU A 117 -16.04 -3.16 -12.27
CA LEU A 117 -16.96 -3.53 -13.34
C LEU A 117 -18.28 -2.80 -13.02
N THR A 118 -18.58 -1.78 -13.82
CA THR A 118 -19.89 -1.12 -13.88
C THR A 118 -20.90 -2.02 -14.52
#